data_AF-A0A1B1B089-F1
#
_entry.id   AF-A0A1B1B089-F1
#
_cell.length_a   1.000
_cell.length_b   1.000
_cell.length_c   1.000
_cell.angle_alpha   90.00
_cell.angle_beta   90.00
_cell.angle_gamma   90.00
#
_symmetry.space_group_name_H-M   'P 1'
#
loop_
_entity.id
_entity.type
_entity.pdbx_description
1 polymer ?
#
loop_
_entity_poly.entity_id
_entity_poly.type
_entity_poly.pdbx_seq_one_letter_code
_entity_poly.pdbx_strand_id
1 'polypeptide(L)'
;MTHRTVKSLADAEKPEDLFRGQWQHNRTSVLDEYKPYLDERWDEGCTNAWKLWEEIVPLGYRGSYSRVSSYLRGKRTSPRPVTAQPPTPRVVTRWILSRPETLTEIEQLRLKAVLANCPELDALTGHVRSFAQMLTERQGERLPQWLDAVIAGLTLPWNSGVVEGHVNRIKMLKRQVFGRAGFSLLRKRVLPAT
;
A
#
# COMPACT_ATOMS: atom_id res chain seq x y z
N MET A 1 -23.12 -31.60 -20.77
CA MET A 1 -22.98 -31.71 -19.30
C MET A 1 -23.65 -32.99 -18.84
N THR A 2 -23.08 -33.72 -17.89
CA THR A 2 -23.62 -35.02 -17.45
C THR A 2 -24.62 -34.86 -16.30
N HIS A 3 -25.62 -35.74 -16.23
CA HIS A 3 -26.65 -35.76 -15.18
C HIS A 3 -26.05 -35.76 -13.75
N ARG A 4 -24.89 -36.39 -13.58
CA ARG A 4 -24.16 -36.46 -12.31
C ARG A 4 -23.66 -35.09 -11.85
N THR A 5 -23.27 -34.22 -12.78
CA THR A 5 -22.84 -32.84 -12.49
C THR A 5 -24.03 -31.98 -12.08
N VAL A 6 -25.17 -32.13 -12.76
CA VAL A 6 -26.40 -31.38 -12.43
C VAL A 6 -26.90 -31.75 -11.04
N LYS A 7 -26.94 -33.05 -10.71
CA LYS A 7 -27.34 -33.52 -9.39
C LYS A 7 -26.37 -33.04 -8.29
N SER A 8 -25.06 -33.08 -8.55
CA SER A 8 -24.05 -32.58 -7.61
C SER A 8 -24.17 -31.08 -7.33
N LEU A 9 -24.61 -30.28 -8.32
CA LEU A 9 -24.83 -28.84 -8.14
C LEU A 9 -26.13 -28.55 -7.38
N ALA A 10 -27.16 -29.36 -7.58
CA ALA A 10 -28.45 -29.22 -6.89
C ALA A 10 -28.38 -29.65 -5.41
N ASP A 11 -27.56 -30.66 -5.10
CA ASP A 11 -27.42 -31.22 -3.75
C ASP A 11 -26.41 -30.44 -2.87
N ALA A 12 -25.70 -29.45 -3.41
CA ALA A 12 -24.71 -28.66 -2.67
C ALA A 12 -25.35 -27.43 -2.02
N GLU A 13 -25.38 -27.41 -0.68
CA GLU A 13 -26.00 -26.32 0.10
C GLU A 13 -25.01 -25.15 0.30
N LYS A 14 -23.71 -25.43 0.28
CA LYS A 14 -22.64 -24.43 0.30
C LYS A 14 -21.66 -24.67 -0.85
N PRO A 15 -21.02 -23.60 -1.39
CA PRO A 15 -20.06 -23.74 -2.47
C PRO A 15 -18.89 -24.66 -2.10
N GLU A 16 -18.49 -24.72 -0.82
CA GLU A 16 -17.49 -25.69 -0.32
C GLU A 16 -17.84 -27.17 -0.56
N ASP A 17 -19.13 -27.55 -0.61
CA ASP A 17 -19.58 -28.95 -0.73
C ASP A 17 -19.33 -29.55 -2.12
N LEU A 18 -19.14 -28.69 -3.13
CA LEU A 18 -18.77 -29.07 -4.49
C LEU A 18 -17.31 -29.49 -4.63
N PHE A 19 -16.46 -29.17 -3.66
CA PHE A 19 -15.02 -29.42 -3.71
C PHE A 19 -14.59 -30.76 -3.06
N ARG A 20 -15.40 -31.83 -3.22
CA ARG A 20 -15.01 -33.16 -2.72
C ARG A 20 -14.15 -33.96 -3.70
N GLY A 21 -13.02 -34.49 -3.21
CA GLY A 21 -12.28 -35.61 -3.81
C GLY A 21 -10.99 -35.29 -4.57
N GLN A 22 -10.91 -34.19 -5.32
CA GLN A 22 -9.70 -33.85 -6.11
C GLN A 22 -8.86 -32.70 -5.53
N TRP A 23 -9.49 -31.71 -4.90
CA TRP A 23 -8.81 -30.51 -4.39
C TRP A 23 -8.25 -30.66 -2.97
N GLN A 24 -8.55 -31.76 -2.28
CA GLN A 24 -8.09 -32.04 -0.92
C GLN A 24 -6.71 -32.72 -0.85
N HIS A 25 -6.08 -33.03 -1.99
CA HIS A 25 -4.71 -33.54 -1.99
C HIS A 25 -3.69 -32.40 -1.89
N ASN A 26 -3.81 -31.61 -0.81
CA ASN A 26 -2.65 -31.01 -0.17
C ASN A 26 -1.82 -32.16 0.42
N ARG A 27 -1.14 -32.92 -0.46
CA ARG A 27 -0.08 -33.82 -0.01
C ARG A 27 0.92 -32.92 0.69
N THR A 28 1.08 -33.14 2.00
CA THR A 28 2.10 -32.51 2.84
C THR A 28 3.40 -32.47 2.04
N SER A 29 3.69 -31.30 1.49
CA SER A 29 4.84 -31.12 0.63
C SER A 29 6.05 -31.05 1.54
N VAL A 30 7.19 -31.57 1.11
CA VAL A 30 8.47 -31.36 1.81
C VAL A 30 8.74 -29.86 2.01
N LEU A 31 8.13 -29.00 1.19
CA LEU A 31 8.19 -27.55 1.33
C LEU A 31 7.38 -27.00 2.51
N ASP A 32 6.35 -27.71 2.99
CA ASP A 32 5.42 -27.22 4.01
C ASP A 32 6.12 -26.92 5.34
N GLU A 33 7.13 -27.72 5.69
CA GLU A 33 7.98 -27.53 6.86
C GLU A 33 8.83 -26.25 6.77
N TYR A 34 9.21 -25.84 5.56
CA TYR A 34 10.04 -24.66 5.30
C TYR A 34 9.22 -23.42 4.93
N LYS A 35 7.90 -23.53 4.76
CA LYS A 35 7.01 -22.39 4.49
C LYS A 35 7.14 -21.27 5.54
N PRO A 36 7.16 -21.55 6.86
CA PRO A 36 7.29 -20.49 7.86
C PRO A 36 8.58 -19.68 7.71
N TYR A 37 9.71 -20.35 7.42
CA TYR A 37 10.99 -19.68 7.19
C TYR A 37 10.99 -18.84 5.90
N LEU A 38 10.45 -19.40 4.82
CA LEU A 38 10.31 -18.67 3.55
C LEU A 38 9.41 -17.44 3.69
N ASP A 39 8.41 -17.50 4.56
CA ASP A 39 7.46 -16.42 4.83
C ASP A 39 8.10 -15.30 5.64
N GLU A 40 8.84 -15.63 6.68
CA GLU A 40 9.62 -14.67 7.47
C GLU A 40 10.64 -13.93 6.60
N ARG A 41 11.42 -14.65 5.79
CA ARG A 41 12.40 -14.05 4.86
C ARG A 41 11.76 -13.20 3.77
N TRP A 42 10.56 -13.59 3.33
CA TRP A 42 9.77 -12.79 2.38
C TRP A 42 9.30 -11.47 3.01
N ASP A 43 8.86 -11.50 4.26
CA ASP A 43 8.44 -10.32 5.01
C ASP A 43 9.61 -9.40 5.39
N GLU A 44 10.83 -9.95 5.51
CA GLU A 44 12.09 -9.20 5.59
C GLU A 44 12.51 -8.54 4.25
N GLY A 45 11.80 -8.83 3.15
CA GLY A 45 12.04 -8.23 1.83
C GLY A 45 12.94 -9.05 0.90
N CYS A 46 13.34 -10.27 1.28
CA CYS A 46 14.08 -11.16 0.41
C CYS A 46 13.14 -11.74 -0.67
N THR A 47 13.13 -11.12 -1.85
CA THR A 47 12.26 -11.52 -2.96
C THR A 47 12.93 -12.46 -3.96
N ASN A 48 14.22 -12.80 -3.78
CA ASN A 48 14.96 -13.66 -4.69
C ASN A 48 14.75 -15.15 -4.35
N ALA A 49 14.01 -15.86 -5.21
CA ALA A 49 13.66 -17.27 -5.03
C ALA A 49 14.88 -18.21 -5.04
N TRP A 50 15.95 -17.86 -5.76
CA TRP A 50 17.18 -18.66 -5.79
C TRP A 50 17.90 -18.59 -4.44
N LYS A 51 18.05 -17.38 -3.90
CA LYS A 51 18.67 -17.14 -2.59
C LYS A 51 17.93 -17.87 -1.47
N LEU A 52 16.60 -17.83 -1.49
CA LEU A 52 15.77 -18.54 -0.52
C LEU A 52 15.88 -20.06 -0.64
N TRP A 53 16.04 -20.60 -1.86
CA TRP A 53 16.28 -22.03 -2.05
C TRP A 53 17.67 -22.45 -1.55
N GLU A 54 18.70 -21.64 -1.83
CA GLU A 54 20.06 -21.85 -1.35
C GLU A 54 20.15 -21.81 0.18
N GLU A 55 19.35 -20.98 0.85
CA GLU A 55 19.29 -20.90 2.32
C GLU A 55 18.63 -22.12 2.97
N ILE A 56 17.62 -22.74 2.33
CA ILE A 56 16.91 -23.90 2.90
C ILE A 56 17.58 -25.24 2.60
N VAL A 57 18.42 -25.34 1.57
CA VAL A 57 19.14 -26.58 1.23
C VAL A 57 20.06 -27.04 2.38
N PRO A 58 20.88 -26.18 3.01
CA PRO A 58 21.65 -26.51 4.21
C PRO A 58 20.79 -26.86 5.42
N LEU A 59 19.58 -26.32 5.51
CA LEU A 59 18.61 -26.61 6.59
C LEU A 59 17.95 -28.00 6.45
N GLY A 60 18.32 -28.77 5.41
CA GLY A 60 17.83 -30.13 5.18
C GLY A 60 16.80 -30.25 4.07
N TYR A 61 16.52 -29.19 3.32
CA TYR A 61 15.55 -29.24 2.23
C TYR A 61 16.02 -30.16 1.09
N ARG A 62 15.28 -31.24 0.86
CA ARG A 62 15.54 -32.22 -0.22
C ARG A 62 14.69 -31.99 -1.47
N GLY A 63 13.93 -30.90 -1.52
CA GLY A 63 13.03 -30.63 -2.64
C GLY A 63 13.68 -29.87 -3.80
N SER A 64 12.97 -29.80 -4.93
CA SER A 64 13.41 -29.06 -6.11
C SER A 64 13.24 -27.55 -5.93
N TYR A 65 14.15 -26.78 -6.54
CA TYR A 65 14.04 -25.33 -6.72
C TYR A 65 12.69 -24.92 -7.32
N SER A 66 12.17 -25.67 -8.30
CA SER A 66 10.90 -25.37 -8.97
C SER A 66 9.71 -25.34 -8.00
N ARG A 67 9.76 -26.10 -6.90
CA ARG A 67 8.71 -26.06 -5.86
C ARG A 67 8.76 -24.76 -5.06
N VAL A 68 9.95 -24.32 -4.67
CA VAL A 68 10.14 -23.02 -3.98
C VAL A 68 9.74 -21.88 -4.90
N SER A 69 10.19 -21.91 -6.17
CA SER A 69 9.86 -20.90 -7.18
C SER A 69 8.35 -20.83 -7.44
N SER A 70 7.66 -21.96 -7.57
CA SER A 70 6.20 -22.01 -7.72
C SER A 70 5.45 -21.49 -6.51
N TYR A 71 5.90 -21.81 -5.29
CA TYR A 71 5.31 -21.30 -4.05
C TYR A 71 5.45 -19.77 -3.94
N LEU A 72 6.65 -19.24 -4.20
CA LEU A 72 6.92 -17.80 -4.17
C LEU A 72 6.24 -17.06 -5.33
N ARG A 73 6.09 -17.69 -6.51
CA ARG A 73 5.24 -17.17 -7.59
C ARG A 73 3.80 -17.09 -7.13
N GLY A 74 3.28 -18.09 -6.43
CA GLY A 74 1.97 -18.05 -5.79
C GLY A 74 1.81 -16.87 -4.84
N LYS A 75 2.85 -16.49 -4.07
CA LYS A 75 2.84 -15.30 -3.22
C LYS A 75 2.90 -13.97 -3.97
N ARG A 76 3.56 -13.93 -5.14
CA ARG A 76 3.57 -12.75 -6.03
C ARG A 76 2.24 -12.58 -6.77
N THR A 77 1.61 -13.68 -7.14
CA THR A 77 0.39 -13.74 -7.95
C THR A 77 -0.88 -13.82 -7.09
N SER A 78 -0.75 -14.14 -5.80
CA SER A 78 -1.84 -13.98 -4.84
C SER A 78 -2.33 -12.53 -4.96
N PRO A 79 -3.64 -12.30 -5.12
CA PRO A 79 -4.17 -10.95 -5.22
C PRO A 79 -3.75 -10.24 -3.95
N ARG A 80 -2.72 -9.39 -4.05
CA ARG A 80 -2.45 -8.42 -3.01
C ARG A 80 -3.79 -7.74 -2.77
N PRO A 81 -4.29 -7.59 -1.53
CA PRO A 81 -5.44 -6.72 -1.31
C PRO A 81 -5.12 -5.47 -2.08
N VAL A 82 -6.02 -5.05 -2.98
CA VAL A 82 -5.81 -3.96 -3.93
C VAL A 82 -5.48 -2.73 -3.10
N THR A 83 -4.21 -2.60 -2.76
CA THR A 83 -3.65 -1.49 -2.05
C THR A 83 -3.64 -0.48 -3.15
N ALA A 84 -4.61 0.44 -3.10
CA ALA A 84 -4.82 1.45 -4.10
C ALA A 84 -3.43 1.96 -4.49
N GLN A 85 -3.04 1.66 -5.74
CA GLN A 85 -1.72 2.01 -6.25
C GLN A 85 -1.49 3.48 -5.91
N PRO A 86 -0.38 3.84 -5.24
CA PRO A 86 -0.12 5.22 -4.91
C PRO A 86 -0.19 6.05 -6.20
N PRO A 87 -0.93 7.16 -6.21
CA PRO A 87 -1.12 7.95 -7.41
C PRO A 87 0.24 8.45 -7.92
N THR A 88 0.41 8.47 -9.24
CA THR A 88 1.66 8.95 -9.83
C THR A 88 1.84 10.44 -9.56
N PRO A 89 3.08 10.97 -9.52
CA PRO A 89 3.32 12.40 -9.30
C PRO A 89 2.51 13.29 -10.26
N ARG A 90 2.41 12.89 -11.54
CA ARG A 90 1.61 13.62 -12.54
C ARG A 90 0.12 13.69 -12.20
N VAL A 91 -0.44 12.61 -11.66
CA VAL A 91 -1.85 12.56 -11.24
C VAL A 91 -2.08 13.50 -10.05
N VAL A 92 -1.15 13.50 -9.10
CA VAL A 92 -1.22 14.40 -7.94
C VAL A 92 -1.10 15.87 -8.36
N THR A 93 -0.14 16.20 -9.24
CA THR A 93 -0.01 17.55 -9.80
C THR A 93 -1.27 18.00 -10.54
N ARG A 94 -1.88 17.10 -11.33
CA ARG A 94 -3.15 17.37 -12.00
C ARG A 94 -4.25 17.70 -11.01
N TRP A 95 -4.39 16.94 -9.93
CA TRP A 95 -5.40 17.21 -8.91
C TRP A 95 -5.17 18.55 -8.19
N ILE A 96 -3.91 18.90 -7.89
CA ILE A 96 -3.55 20.17 -7.24
C ILE A 96 -3.90 21.37 -8.13
N LEU A 97 -3.64 21.28 -9.43
CA LEU A 97 -3.90 22.36 -10.40
C LEU A 97 -5.36 22.41 -10.87
N SER A 98 -6.15 21.37 -10.61
CA SER A 98 -7.57 21.33 -10.97
C SER A 98 -8.43 22.06 -9.95
N ARG A 99 -9.57 22.60 -10.39
CA ARG A 99 -10.56 23.19 -9.46
C ARG A 99 -11.14 22.09 -8.57
N PRO A 100 -11.26 22.32 -7.24
CA PRO A 100 -11.75 21.29 -6.32
C PRO A 100 -13.16 20.78 -6.69
N GLU A 101 -14.00 21.67 -7.21
CA GLU A 101 -15.35 21.39 -7.75
C GLU A 101 -15.37 20.32 -8.86
N THR A 102 -14.27 20.18 -9.60
CA THR A 102 -14.18 19.26 -10.76
C THR A 102 -13.64 17.89 -10.41
N LEU A 103 -13.14 17.71 -9.18
CA LEU A 103 -12.58 16.45 -8.72
C LEU A 103 -13.69 15.55 -8.18
N THR A 104 -13.67 14.27 -8.56
CA THR A 104 -14.58 13.28 -7.98
C THR A 104 -14.31 13.09 -6.48
N GLU A 105 -15.30 12.64 -5.72
CA GLU A 105 -15.16 12.40 -4.27
C GLU A 105 -14.00 11.46 -3.94
N ILE A 106 -13.80 10.42 -4.78
CA ILE A 106 -12.69 9.48 -4.66
C ILE A 106 -11.33 10.18 -4.89
N GLU A 107 -11.23 11.06 -5.88
CA GLU A 107 -10.00 11.83 -6.12
C GLU A 107 -9.72 12.83 -5.01
N GLN A 108 -10.76 13.48 -4.47
CA GLN A 108 -10.62 14.38 -3.32
C GLN A 108 -10.12 13.62 -2.08
N LEU A 109 -10.67 12.44 -1.80
CA LEU A 109 -10.23 11.56 -0.71
C LEU A 109 -8.77 11.12 -0.92
N ARG A 110 -8.40 10.75 -2.15
CA ARG A 110 -7.03 10.35 -2.48
C ARG A 110 -6.05 11.51 -2.37
N LEU A 111 -6.40 12.69 -2.89
CA LEU A 111 -5.58 13.89 -2.74
C LEU A 111 -5.40 14.22 -1.25
N LYS A 112 -6.48 14.24 -0.47
CA LYS A 112 -6.42 14.48 0.98
C LYS A 112 -5.50 13.48 1.69
N ALA A 113 -5.53 12.20 1.29
CA ALA A 113 -4.62 11.21 1.83
C ALA A 113 -3.16 11.48 1.44
N VAL A 114 -2.88 11.94 0.21
CA VAL A 114 -1.52 12.31 -0.23
C VAL A 114 -1.00 13.52 0.56
N LEU A 115 -1.80 14.58 0.69
CA LEU A 115 -1.42 15.79 1.43
C LEU A 115 -1.18 15.51 2.92
N ALA A 116 -1.99 14.63 3.52
CA ALA A 116 -1.78 14.19 4.90
C ALA A 116 -0.47 13.42 5.14
N ASN A 117 0.12 12.83 4.08
CA ASN A 117 1.39 12.12 4.14
C ASN A 117 2.59 13.00 3.73
N CYS A 118 2.38 14.06 2.94
CA CYS A 118 3.41 15.00 2.50
C CYS A 118 2.96 16.44 2.80
N PRO A 119 3.31 16.95 3.99
CA PRO A 119 2.88 18.26 4.44
C PRO A 119 3.48 19.44 3.67
N GLU A 120 4.68 19.27 3.13
CA GLU A 120 5.29 20.23 2.21
C GLU A 120 4.41 20.39 0.95
N LEU A 121 3.81 19.29 0.50
CA LEU A 121 2.88 19.31 -0.62
C LEU A 121 1.52 19.91 -0.24
N ASP A 122 1.07 19.78 1.01
CA ASP A 122 -0.12 20.45 1.52
C ASP A 122 0.06 21.97 1.55
N ALA A 123 1.18 22.44 2.09
CA ALA A 123 1.56 23.86 2.06
C ALA A 123 1.64 24.40 0.62
N LEU A 124 2.31 23.66 -0.29
CA LEU A 124 2.35 24.01 -1.71
C LEU A 124 0.95 24.09 -2.33
N THR A 125 0.08 23.13 -2.02
CA THR A 125 -1.30 23.09 -2.52
C THR A 125 -2.08 24.33 -2.05
N GLY A 126 -1.88 24.75 -0.79
CA GLY A 126 -2.42 26.00 -0.26
C GLY A 126 -1.97 27.23 -1.04
N HIS A 127 -0.67 27.36 -1.31
CA HIS A 127 -0.14 28.48 -2.09
C HIS A 127 -0.67 28.52 -3.52
N VAL A 128 -0.71 27.36 -4.21
CA VAL A 128 -1.25 27.24 -5.57
C VAL A 128 -2.72 27.65 -5.62
N ARG A 129 -3.54 27.21 -4.64
CA ARG A 129 -4.96 27.56 -4.58
C ARG A 129 -5.19 29.03 -4.28
N SER A 130 -4.45 29.61 -3.34
CA SER A 130 -4.51 31.03 -3.03
C SER A 130 -4.11 31.89 -4.24
N PHE A 131 -3.09 31.48 -4.99
CA PHE A 131 -2.70 32.14 -6.23
C PHE A 131 -3.77 32.05 -7.32
N ALA A 132 -4.36 30.86 -7.51
CA ALA A 132 -5.45 30.67 -8.47
C ALA A 132 -6.69 31.51 -8.12
N GLN A 133 -7.02 31.65 -6.83
CA GLN A 133 -8.09 32.54 -6.35
C GLN A 133 -7.76 34.00 -6.67
N MET A 134 -6.54 34.45 -6.37
CA MET A 134 -6.09 35.81 -6.67
C MET A 134 -6.20 36.15 -8.16
N LEU A 135 -5.84 35.20 -9.04
CA LEU A 135 -6.02 35.36 -10.50
C LEU A 135 -7.50 35.40 -10.91
N THR A 136 -8.34 34.57 -10.29
CA THR A 136 -9.78 34.48 -10.59
C THR A 136 -10.51 35.76 -10.15
N GLU A 137 -10.17 36.29 -8.97
CA GLU A 137 -10.76 37.49 -8.38
C GLU A 137 -10.04 38.79 -8.81
N ARG A 138 -8.98 38.67 -9.63
CA ARG A 138 -8.18 39.79 -10.17
C ARG A 138 -7.55 40.69 -9.10
N GLN A 139 -7.12 40.11 -7.98
CA GLN A 139 -6.53 40.82 -6.84
C GLN A 139 -5.00 40.94 -6.97
N GLY A 140 -4.52 41.58 -8.04
CA GLY A 140 -3.09 41.66 -8.34
C GLY A 140 -2.26 42.35 -7.25
N GLU A 141 -2.87 43.27 -6.50
CA GLU A 141 -2.26 43.98 -5.38
C GLU A 141 -1.83 43.06 -4.22
N ARG A 142 -2.37 41.84 -4.12
CA ARG A 142 -2.02 40.86 -3.07
C ARG A 142 -0.77 40.04 -3.40
N LEU A 143 -0.23 40.17 -4.62
CA LEU A 143 0.92 39.39 -5.09
C LEU A 143 2.16 39.50 -4.18
N PRO A 144 2.56 40.69 -3.66
CA PRO A 144 3.72 40.80 -2.77
C PRO A 144 3.53 40.00 -1.47
N GLN A 145 2.35 40.13 -0.85
CA GLN A 145 2.01 39.40 0.39
C GLN A 145 1.97 37.88 0.16
N TRP A 146 1.48 37.44 -1.00
CA TRP A 146 1.48 36.04 -1.38
C TRP A 146 2.91 35.50 -1.54
N LEU A 147 3.81 36.26 -2.16
CA LEU A 147 5.23 35.88 -2.29
C LEU A 147 5.91 35.75 -0.92
N ASP A 148 5.68 36.70 -0.02
CA ASP A 148 6.23 36.64 1.35
C ASP A 148 5.78 35.37 2.09
N ALA A 149 4.51 35.00 1.94
CA ALA A 149 3.96 33.77 2.55
C ALA A 149 4.60 32.50 1.97
N VAL A 150 4.83 32.44 0.65
CA VAL A 150 5.51 31.32 -0.01
C VAL A 150 6.95 31.20 0.47
N ILE A 151 7.68 32.32 0.50
CA ILE A 151 9.06 32.35 0.97
C ILE A 151 9.14 31.89 2.42
N ALA A 152 8.28 32.40 3.30
CA ALA A 152 8.20 31.99 4.69
C ALA A 152 7.93 30.48 4.84
N GLY A 153 7.00 29.92 4.04
CA GLY A 153 6.68 28.50 4.05
C GLY A 153 7.80 27.58 3.54
N LEU A 154 8.69 28.08 2.69
CA LEU A 154 9.82 27.33 2.13
C LEU A 154 11.13 27.50 2.91
N THR A 155 11.30 28.62 3.63
CA THR A 155 12.58 29.00 4.26
C THR A 155 12.60 28.84 5.78
N LEU A 156 11.44 28.91 6.46
CA LEU A 156 11.40 28.83 7.92
C LEU A 156 11.29 27.39 8.42
N PRO A 157 12.06 27.00 9.46
CA PRO A 157 12.05 25.65 10.03
C PRO A 157 10.76 25.30 10.79
N TRP A 158 9.92 26.29 11.11
CA TRP A 158 8.62 26.11 11.76
C TRP A 158 7.52 25.86 10.74
N ASN A 159 7.64 24.77 9.99
CA ASN A 159 6.55 24.23 9.20
C ASN A 159 5.88 23.11 10.04
N SER A 160 4.64 23.34 10.48
CA SER A 160 3.81 22.37 11.23
C SER A 160 3.65 21.02 10.52
N GLY A 161 3.94 21.03 9.23
CA GLY A 161 3.78 19.92 8.35
C GLY A 161 4.53 18.67 8.78
N VAL A 162 5.86 18.71 8.92
CA VAL A 162 6.66 17.50 9.20
C VAL A 162 6.16 16.73 10.43
N VAL A 163 5.76 17.46 11.49
CA VAL A 163 5.23 16.86 12.72
C VAL A 163 3.82 16.29 12.50
N GLU A 164 2.93 17.01 11.81
CA GLU A 164 1.59 16.52 11.49
C GLU A 164 1.58 15.34 10.52
N GLY A 165 2.51 15.32 9.56
CA GLY A 165 2.73 14.21 8.63
C GLY A 165 3.17 12.94 9.35
N HIS A 166 4.09 13.05 10.32
CA HIS A 166 4.46 11.91 11.17
C HIS A 166 3.28 11.39 11.99
N VAL A 167 2.47 12.28 12.58
CA VAL A 167 1.28 11.89 13.35
C VAL A 167 0.23 11.21 12.47
N ASN A 168 -0.03 11.74 11.27
CA ASN A 168 -1.02 11.18 10.34
C ASN A 168 -0.55 9.86 9.73
N ARG A 169 0.74 9.72 9.41
CA ARG A 169 1.36 8.45 8.99
C ARG A 169 1.21 7.36 10.05
N ILE A 170 1.44 7.69 11.33
CA ILE A 170 1.25 6.75 12.45
C ILE A 170 -0.23 6.35 12.59
N LYS A 171 -1.17 7.30 12.47
CA LYS A 171 -2.61 7.01 12.49
C LYS A 171 -3.03 6.11 11.33
N MET A 172 -2.54 6.36 10.13
CA MET A 172 -2.80 5.53 8.94
C MET A 172 -2.25 4.11 9.12
N LEU A 173 -1.00 3.98 9.57
CA LEU A 173 -0.41 2.67 9.86
C LEU A 173 -1.26 1.91 10.88
N LYS A 174 -1.68 2.56 11.97
CA LYS A 174 -2.55 1.93 12.97
C LYS A 174 -3.91 1.51 12.40
N ARG A 175 -4.48 2.25 11.43
CA ARG A 175 -5.72 1.90 10.72
C ARG A 175 -5.57 0.69 9.78
N GLN A 176 -4.45 0.58 9.06
CA GLN A 176 -4.20 -0.53 8.13
C GLN A 176 -4.07 -1.90 8.84
N VAL A 177 -3.71 -1.90 10.12
CA VAL A 177 -3.64 -3.11 10.97
C VAL A 177 -4.83 -3.23 11.92
N PHE A 178 -5.94 -2.54 11.62
CA PHE A 178 -7.18 -2.55 12.41
C PHE A 178 -6.95 -2.30 13.91
N GLY A 179 -5.99 -1.44 14.25
CA GLY A 179 -5.67 -1.09 15.64
C GLY A 179 -4.80 -2.11 16.39
N ARG A 180 -4.37 -3.21 15.77
CA ARG A 180 -3.63 -4.31 16.43
C ARG A 180 -2.11 -4.13 16.51
N ALA A 181 -1.54 -3.09 15.90
CA ALA A 181 -0.10 -2.83 16.01
C ALA A 181 0.26 -2.17 17.35
N GLY A 182 1.01 -2.92 18.17
CA GLY A 182 1.68 -2.41 19.36
C GLY A 182 2.92 -1.56 19.04
N PHE A 183 3.44 -0.87 20.07
CA PHE A 183 4.54 0.09 19.95
C PHE A 183 5.81 -0.49 19.29
N SER A 184 6.15 -1.76 19.56
CA SER A 184 7.30 -2.46 18.99
C SER A 184 7.22 -2.60 17.46
N LEU A 185 6.02 -2.86 16.94
CA LEU A 185 5.76 -3.05 15.51
C LEU A 185 5.70 -1.71 14.76
N LEU A 186 5.21 -0.66 15.42
CA LEU A 186 5.25 0.71 14.92
C LEU A 186 6.69 1.24 14.87
N ARG A 187 7.49 0.99 15.91
CA ARG A 187 8.90 1.43 15.99
C ARG A 187 9.76 0.85 14.86
N LYS A 188 9.63 -0.46 14.57
CA LYS A 188 10.35 -1.15 13.47
C LYS A 188 9.99 -0.63 12.07
N ARG A 189 8.79 -0.05 11.88
CA ARG A 189 8.32 0.47 10.59
C ARG A 189 8.56 1.97 10.40
N VAL A 190 8.74 2.70 11.50
CA VAL A 190 8.91 4.16 11.51
C VAL A 190 10.39 4.54 11.50
N LEU A 191 11.25 3.78 12.19
CA LEU A 191 12.69 4.04 12.19
C LEU A 191 13.37 3.26 11.04
N PRO A 192 14.24 3.90 10.25
CA PRO A 192 15.07 3.18 9.29
C PRO A 192 15.97 2.20 10.05
N ALA A 193 16.15 0.99 9.50
CA ALA A 193 17.09 0.03 10.06
C ALA A 193 18.50 0.62 9.96
N THR A 194 19.09 0.98 11.10
CA THR A 194 20.53 1.22 11.27
C THR A 194 21.32 -0.05 11.05
#